data_AF-A0AA35TQ62-F1
#
_entry.id   AF-A0AA35TQ62-F1
#
_cell.length_a   1.000
_cell.length_b   1.000
_cell.length_c   1.000
_cell.angle_alpha   90.00
_cell.angle_beta   90.00
_cell.angle_gamma   90.00
#
_symmetry.space_group_name_H-M   'P 1'
#
loop_
_entity.id
_entity.type
_entity.pdbx_description
1 polymer ?
#
loop_
_entity_poly.entity_id
_entity_poly.type
_entity_poly.pdbx_seq_one_letter_code
_entity_poly.pdbx_strand_id
1 'polypeptide(L)'
;MTSVLAVLVGLAVVGLGVRANAADDTYLIGTGRYDVTGPAAEVEMMGYAMPTQITHGIHFRQWSRAFIIADSSDTSRVVFVNVDICMGTQILKIQVVEKLRSLYGDLYTNDNVLISGIHTHSGPAGYFQYLLFELMSLGFVKESLDAIVGGVVASIQEAHESRQPGKLYLNSGLLAGANINRSPAAYVRNPKEERMKYMSVGNDTDHEMVVLKMVGTEGNDIGMIDWFAVHCTSMNNTNSLISGDNKGHASFLMESAMSPPGTLPGHAKFVAAFAQSNEGDVSPNTKGPHCLDTGKPCDLVHSTCNGRVSNAWHLDLALTCSTAHASLQRNSSTWGSPSMKMPRSRSLVPFSSDTRLSISQTWLSTLVARSSTPAPLPWARPSQLARQTVPEPLTLNRLATLPIPYG
;
A
#
# COMPACT_ATOMS: atom_id res chain seq x y z
N MET A 1 1.26 72.57 61.81
CA MET A 1 0.03 71.78 61.61
C MET A 1 0.21 70.98 60.32
N THR A 2 0.07 69.64 60.44
CA THR A 2 -0.21 68.62 59.38
C THR A 2 0.76 68.52 58.19
N SER A 3 1.67 67.53 58.16
CA SER A 3 1.53 66.16 57.57
C SER A 3 1.38 66.21 56.03
N VAL A 4 2.20 65.57 55.18
CA VAL A 4 2.33 64.11 55.01
C VAL A 4 3.60 63.76 54.18
N LEU A 5 4.21 62.65 54.58
CA LEU A 5 5.27 61.81 53.98
C LEU A 5 5.10 61.48 52.49
N ALA A 6 6.20 61.42 51.73
CA ALA A 6 6.33 60.52 50.58
C ALA A 6 7.77 59.98 50.50
N VAL A 7 7.94 58.73 50.94
CA VAL A 7 9.18 57.95 50.84
C VAL A 7 9.18 57.26 49.48
N LEU A 8 10.17 57.57 48.64
CA LEU A 8 10.44 56.85 47.39
C LEU A 8 11.37 55.67 47.69
N VAL A 9 10.81 54.48 47.88
CA VAL A 9 11.57 53.22 47.85
C VAL A 9 11.56 52.69 46.42
N GLY A 10 12.75 52.55 45.84
CA GLY A 10 12.95 51.93 44.54
C GLY A 10 12.62 50.45 44.56
N LEU A 11 11.85 50.00 43.58
CA LEU A 11 11.74 48.60 43.18
C LEU A 11 12.17 48.50 41.72
N ALA A 12 13.46 48.22 41.52
CA ALA A 12 13.94 47.66 40.26
C ALA A 12 13.44 46.21 40.20
N VAL A 13 12.31 46.00 39.54
CA VAL A 13 11.86 44.66 39.16
C VAL A 13 12.78 44.21 38.03
N VAL A 14 13.84 43.47 38.39
CA VAL A 14 14.56 42.63 37.44
C VAL A 14 13.58 41.54 37.03
N GLY A 15 12.90 41.78 35.91
CA GLY A 15 12.15 40.74 35.22
C GLY A 15 13.14 39.71 34.71
N LEU A 16 13.45 38.72 35.54
CA LEU A 16 13.90 37.41 35.09
C LEU A 16 12.75 36.84 34.27
N GLY A 17 12.71 37.23 32.99
CA GLY A 17 11.94 36.53 31.99
C GLY A 17 12.49 35.12 31.97
N VAL A 18 11.81 34.21 32.66
CA VAL A 18 11.87 32.80 32.33
C VAL A 18 11.40 32.76 30.88
N ARG A 19 12.34 32.79 29.95
CA ARG A 19 12.07 32.29 28.61
C ARG A 19 11.68 30.85 28.87
N ALA A 20 10.39 30.57 28.81
CA ALA A 20 9.94 29.23 28.53
C ALA A 20 10.71 28.84 27.27
N ASN A 21 11.69 27.95 27.41
CA ASN A 21 12.23 27.27 26.25
C ASN A 21 10.99 26.61 25.63
N ALA A 22 10.49 27.19 24.53
CA ALA A 22 9.68 26.43 23.62
C ALA A 22 10.49 25.15 23.40
N ALA A 23 9.91 24.00 23.73
CA ALA A 23 10.53 22.74 23.37
C ALA A 23 10.87 22.87 21.89
N ASP A 24 12.15 22.70 21.56
CA ASP A 24 12.58 22.80 20.18
C ASP A 24 11.86 21.64 19.47
N ASP A 25 10.81 21.95 18.68
CA ASP A 25 9.98 21.00 17.92
C ASP A 25 10.77 20.34 16.76
N THR A 26 12.06 20.12 17.00
CA THR A 26 13.06 19.63 16.08
C THR A 26 13.35 18.17 16.43
N TYR A 27 13.25 17.32 15.43
CA TYR A 27 13.58 15.90 15.48
C TYR A 27 14.81 15.63 14.63
N LEU A 28 15.52 14.55 14.92
CA LEU A 28 16.47 13.99 13.96
C LEU A 28 15.71 13.02 13.06
N ILE A 29 15.62 13.38 11.78
CA ILE A 29 14.83 12.66 10.79
C ILE A 29 15.77 12.08 9.75
N GLY A 30 15.70 10.77 9.56
CA GLY A 30 16.43 10.03 8.55
C GLY A 30 15.48 9.30 7.62
N THR A 31 15.83 9.24 6.33
CA THR A 31 15.04 8.53 5.32
C THR A 31 15.95 7.71 4.41
N GLY A 32 15.51 6.52 4.01
CA GLY A 32 16.28 5.64 3.14
C GLY A 32 15.37 4.80 2.25
N ARG A 33 15.88 4.40 1.08
CA ARG A 33 15.13 3.58 0.14
C ARG A 33 16.06 2.57 -0.53
N TYR A 34 15.71 1.29 -0.43
CA TYR A 34 16.49 0.22 -1.05
C TYR A 34 15.60 -0.80 -1.76
N ASP A 35 16.16 -1.46 -2.77
CA ASP A 35 15.46 -2.47 -3.57
C ASP A 35 15.19 -3.74 -2.75
N VAL A 36 13.97 -4.26 -2.82
CA VAL A 36 13.55 -5.54 -2.20
C VAL A 36 12.98 -6.53 -3.22
N THR A 37 13.20 -6.27 -4.51
CA THR A 37 12.68 -7.09 -5.61
C THR A 37 13.28 -8.50 -5.55
N GLY A 38 12.43 -9.50 -5.34
CA GLY A 38 12.83 -10.91 -5.36
C GLY A 38 12.95 -11.51 -6.77
N PRO A 39 12.90 -12.85 -6.90
CA PRO A 39 13.04 -13.55 -8.17
C PRO A 39 11.97 -13.15 -9.20
N ALA A 40 12.43 -12.67 -10.35
CA ALA A 40 11.57 -12.16 -11.42
C ALA A 40 10.98 -13.22 -12.36
N ALA A 41 11.37 -14.48 -12.19
CA ALA A 41 10.90 -15.60 -13.01
C ALA A 41 10.68 -16.84 -12.14
N GLU A 42 9.70 -17.66 -12.53
CA GLU A 42 9.49 -19.03 -12.03
C GLU A 42 9.20 -19.14 -10.52
N VAL A 43 8.73 -18.06 -9.89
CA VAL A 43 8.26 -18.06 -8.48
C VAL A 43 6.80 -17.62 -8.42
N GLU A 44 5.98 -18.32 -7.65
CA GLU A 44 4.59 -17.97 -7.40
C GLU A 44 4.46 -16.55 -6.83
N MET A 45 3.37 -15.87 -7.16
CA MET A 45 3.11 -14.53 -6.64
C MET A 45 2.31 -14.61 -5.32
N MET A 46 2.66 -13.76 -4.36
CA MET A 46 2.01 -13.72 -3.05
C MET A 46 0.76 -12.84 -3.10
N GLY A 47 -0.33 -13.31 -2.49
CA GLY A 47 -1.58 -12.55 -2.34
C GLY A 47 -2.79 -13.33 -2.84
N TYR A 48 -2.83 -13.62 -4.15
CA TYR A 48 -4.00 -14.26 -4.75
C TYR A 48 -4.11 -15.76 -4.51
N ALA A 49 -3.08 -16.42 -3.97
CA ALA A 49 -3.12 -17.86 -3.70
C ALA A 49 -3.51 -18.66 -4.97
N MET A 50 -2.97 -18.26 -6.12
CA MET A 50 -3.22 -18.86 -7.43
C MET A 50 -1.96 -19.59 -7.90
N PRO A 51 -1.91 -20.94 -7.87
CA PRO A 51 -0.69 -21.69 -8.21
C PRO A 51 -0.17 -21.46 -9.63
N THR A 52 -1.02 -21.00 -10.55
CA THR A 52 -0.64 -20.68 -11.93
C THR A 52 -0.13 -19.25 -12.09
N GLN A 53 -0.21 -18.42 -11.05
CA GLN A 53 0.28 -17.05 -11.09
C GLN A 53 1.74 -17.02 -10.66
N ILE A 54 2.62 -17.02 -11.66
CA ILE A 54 4.07 -17.15 -11.50
C ILE A 54 4.72 -15.91 -12.12
N THR A 55 5.82 -15.43 -11.52
CA THR A 55 6.59 -14.30 -12.05
C THR A 55 7.18 -14.63 -13.43
N HIS A 56 7.09 -13.70 -14.37
CA HIS A 56 7.62 -13.78 -15.74
C HIS A 56 8.28 -12.45 -16.18
N GLY A 57 8.63 -11.59 -15.23
CA GLY A 57 9.24 -10.31 -15.48
C GLY A 57 8.92 -9.27 -14.41
N ILE A 58 9.28 -8.02 -14.70
CA ILE A 58 9.12 -6.89 -13.80
C ILE A 58 8.41 -5.78 -14.57
N HIS A 59 7.31 -5.26 -14.00
CA HIS A 59 6.71 -4.02 -14.46
C HIS A 59 7.50 -2.84 -13.90
N PHE A 60 7.64 -2.77 -12.57
CA PHE A 60 8.60 -1.91 -11.88
C PHE A 60 9.03 -2.55 -10.55
N ARG A 61 10.20 -2.14 -10.05
CA ARG A 61 10.83 -2.72 -8.85
C ARG A 61 10.04 -2.45 -7.57
N GLN A 62 10.23 -3.32 -6.58
CA GLN A 62 9.68 -3.20 -5.23
C GLN A 62 10.73 -2.55 -4.32
N TRP A 63 10.31 -1.62 -3.46
CA TRP A 63 11.21 -0.87 -2.59
C TRP A 63 10.85 -1.03 -1.11
N SER A 64 11.87 -1.06 -0.25
CA SER A 64 11.75 -0.75 1.16
C SER A 64 12.01 0.74 1.36
N ARG A 65 11.11 1.42 2.07
CA ARG A 65 11.22 2.85 2.43
C ARG A 65 11.24 2.99 3.94
N ALA A 66 12.37 3.40 4.49
CA ALA A 66 12.58 3.51 5.93
C ALA A 66 12.60 4.98 6.37
N PHE A 67 12.02 5.23 7.54
CA PHE A 67 11.93 6.53 8.19
C PHE A 67 12.36 6.37 9.64
N ILE A 68 13.39 7.09 10.04
CA ILE A 68 13.86 7.15 11.42
C ILE A 68 13.50 8.51 11.98
N ILE A 69 12.78 8.51 13.09
CA ILE A 69 12.44 9.71 13.84
C ILE A 69 13.03 9.53 15.23
N ALA A 70 13.97 10.39 15.59
CA ALA A 70 14.56 10.46 16.91
C ALA A 70 14.31 11.82 17.55
N ASP A 71 14.30 11.85 18.88
CA ASP A 71 14.30 13.11 19.62
C ASP A 71 15.57 13.93 19.30
N SER A 72 15.55 15.22 19.61
CA SER A 72 16.68 16.13 19.34
C SER A 72 17.99 15.72 20.02
N SER A 73 17.91 14.93 21.10
CA SER A 73 19.08 14.41 21.83
C SER A 73 19.57 13.04 21.35
N ASP A 74 18.88 12.43 20.36
CA ASP A 74 19.14 11.09 19.80
C ASP A 74 19.08 9.94 20.83
N THR A 75 18.43 10.16 21.97
CA THR A 75 18.30 9.19 23.07
C THR A 75 17.14 8.23 22.88
N SER A 76 16.12 8.63 22.13
CA SER A 76 14.97 7.79 21.79
C SER A 76 14.65 7.90 20.31
N ARG A 77 14.36 6.77 19.66
CA ARG A 77 14.05 6.73 18.24
C ARG A 77 13.10 5.62 17.89
N VAL A 78 12.33 5.84 16.83
CA VAL A 78 11.50 4.85 16.16
C VAL A 78 11.90 4.73 14.70
N VAL A 79 11.73 3.52 14.15
CA VAL A 79 11.95 3.20 12.75
C VAL A 79 10.63 2.69 12.18
N PHE A 80 10.09 3.38 11.20
CA PHE A 80 8.96 2.90 10.40
C PHE A 80 9.47 2.52 9.01
N VAL A 81 9.18 1.30 8.59
CA VAL A 81 9.54 0.80 7.26
C VAL A 81 8.29 0.38 6.52
N ASN A 82 8.04 1.01 5.37
CA ASN A 82 6.99 0.61 4.45
C ASN A 82 7.62 -0.10 3.25
N VAL A 83 7.17 -1.32 2.97
CA VAL A 83 7.82 -2.23 2.02
C VAL A 83 6.83 -2.62 0.94
N ASP A 84 7.24 -2.55 -0.32
CA ASP A 84 6.43 -2.91 -1.48
C ASP A 84 6.24 -4.44 -1.60
N ILE A 85 5.72 -5.10 -0.56
CA ILE A 85 5.45 -6.55 -0.46
C ILE A 85 4.00 -6.80 0.00
N CYS A 86 3.58 -8.06 -0.02
CA CYS A 86 2.21 -8.43 0.37
C CYS A 86 1.98 -8.33 1.89
N MET A 87 2.87 -8.87 2.74
CA MET A 87 2.73 -8.75 4.19
C MET A 87 4.10 -8.66 4.86
N GLY A 88 4.19 -7.95 5.99
CA GLY A 88 5.32 -8.11 6.92
C GLY A 88 5.20 -9.45 7.64
N THR A 89 6.19 -10.34 7.47
CA THR A 89 6.15 -11.68 8.09
C THR A 89 6.94 -11.73 9.39
N GLN A 90 6.63 -12.70 10.25
CA GLN A 90 7.36 -12.88 11.51
C GLN A 90 8.84 -13.21 11.26
N ILE A 91 9.16 -14.09 10.30
CA ILE A 91 10.54 -14.43 9.97
C ILE A 91 11.31 -13.22 9.46
N LEU A 92 10.67 -12.37 8.64
CA LEU A 92 11.25 -11.11 8.18
C LEU A 92 11.61 -10.20 9.36
N LYS A 93 10.66 -9.99 10.28
CA LYS A 93 10.88 -9.16 11.47
C LYS A 93 12.03 -9.68 12.34
N ILE A 94 12.07 -10.98 12.59
CA ILE A 94 13.14 -11.62 13.38
C ILE A 94 14.51 -11.38 12.72
N GLN A 95 14.66 -11.74 11.44
CA GLN A 95 15.95 -11.65 10.76
C GLN A 95 16.43 -10.20 10.57
N VAL A 96 15.52 -9.26 10.33
CA VAL A 96 15.87 -7.82 10.25
C VAL A 96 16.39 -7.33 11.59
N VAL A 97 15.68 -7.59 12.69
CA VAL A 97 16.11 -7.14 14.03
C VAL A 97 17.42 -7.81 14.45
N GLU A 98 17.62 -9.09 14.14
CA GLU A 98 18.91 -9.78 14.39
C GLU A 98 20.07 -9.13 13.63
N LYS A 99 19.88 -8.82 12.34
CA LYS A 99 20.89 -8.15 11.53
C LYS A 99 21.16 -6.73 12.04
N LEU A 100 20.12 -5.96 12.35
CA LEU A 100 20.29 -4.63 12.93
C LEU A 100 21.01 -4.67 14.27
N ARG A 101 20.74 -5.68 15.12
CA ARG A 101 21.46 -5.88 16.38
C ARG A 101 22.95 -6.14 16.15
N SER A 102 23.29 -6.93 15.13
CA SER A 102 24.70 -7.18 14.79
C SER A 102 25.45 -5.92 14.30
N LEU A 103 24.73 -4.96 13.71
CA LEU A 103 25.29 -3.71 13.18
C LEU A 103 25.30 -2.57 14.21
N TYR A 104 24.28 -2.48 15.06
CA TYR A 104 23.99 -1.31 15.89
C TYR A 104 23.77 -1.63 17.38
N GLY A 105 23.99 -2.88 17.81
CA GLY A 105 23.70 -3.31 19.18
C GLY A 105 22.21 -3.21 19.52
N ASP A 106 21.87 -2.74 20.72
CA ASP A 106 20.48 -2.66 21.17
C ASP A 106 19.74 -1.38 20.72
N LEU A 107 20.27 -0.68 19.72
CA LEU A 107 19.69 0.57 19.21
C LEU A 107 18.36 0.36 18.48
N TYR A 108 18.24 -0.76 17.78
CA TYR A 108 17.07 -1.14 17.01
C TYR A 108 16.58 -2.52 17.47
N THR A 109 15.42 -2.53 18.13
CA THR A 109 14.86 -3.71 18.78
C THR A 109 13.50 -4.05 18.20
N ASN A 110 12.83 -5.05 18.80
CA ASN A 110 11.45 -5.32 18.44
C ASN A 110 10.50 -4.16 18.77
N ASP A 111 10.82 -3.37 19.80
CA ASP A 111 9.94 -2.35 20.36
C ASP A 111 9.88 -1.08 19.52
N ASN A 112 10.96 -0.75 18.81
CA ASN A 112 11.08 0.51 18.08
C ASN A 112 11.25 0.37 16.56
N VAL A 113 11.18 -0.85 16.01
CA VAL A 113 11.20 -1.09 14.57
C VAL A 113 9.85 -1.61 14.11
N LEU A 114 9.17 -0.90 13.22
CA LEU A 114 7.91 -1.33 12.60
C LEU A 114 8.16 -1.61 11.12
N ILE A 115 7.74 -2.79 10.65
CA ILE A 115 7.81 -3.18 9.24
C ILE A 115 6.39 -3.43 8.74
N SER A 116 5.95 -2.63 7.77
CA SER A 116 4.63 -2.70 7.15
C SER A 116 4.77 -3.08 5.67
N GLY A 117 3.96 -4.01 5.19
CA GLY A 117 3.79 -4.25 3.76
C GLY A 117 2.72 -3.32 3.19
N ILE A 118 2.86 -2.86 1.95
CA ILE A 118 1.79 -2.12 1.26
C ILE A 118 0.64 -3.02 0.81
N HIS A 119 0.75 -4.33 1.04
CA HIS A 119 -0.21 -5.32 0.60
C HIS A 119 -0.35 -5.47 -0.91
N THR A 120 0.75 -5.34 -1.67
CA THR A 120 0.76 -5.66 -3.11
C THR A 120 0.60 -7.16 -3.33
N HIS A 121 -0.32 -7.53 -4.22
CA HIS A 121 -0.52 -8.93 -4.66
C HIS A 121 0.34 -9.27 -5.89
N SER A 122 1.31 -8.40 -6.23
CA SER A 122 2.17 -8.54 -7.40
C SER A 122 3.66 -8.68 -7.07
N GLY A 123 3.98 -9.35 -5.96
CA GLY A 123 5.36 -9.67 -5.56
C GLY A 123 5.63 -11.18 -5.51
N PRO A 124 6.89 -11.63 -5.63
CA PRO A 124 7.24 -13.04 -5.51
C PRO A 124 6.96 -13.55 -4.08
N ALA A 125 6.53 -14.80 -3.96
CA ALA A 125 6.17 -15.46 -2.72
C ALA A 125 7.37 -16.18 -2.05
N GLY A 126 7.08 -17.09 -1.11
CA GLY A 126 8.10 -17.96 -0.50
C GLY A 126 8.89 -17.35 0.67
N TYR A 127 8.43 -16.27 1.28
CA TYR A 127 9.13 -15.58 2.39
C TYR A 127 8.40 -15.70 3.76
N PHE A 128 7.60 -16.76 3.93
CA PHE A 128 6.88 -17.07 5.17
C PHE A 128 7.46 -18.33 5.81
N GLN A 129 7.35 -18.44 7.13
CA GLN A 129 7.79 -19.63 7.90
C GLN A 129 6.64 -20.59 8.26
N TYR A 130 5.40 -20.24 7.94
CA TYR A 130 4.21 -20.98 8.36
C TYR A 130 3.59 -21.71 7.18
N LEU A 131 3.32 -23.00 7.38
CA LEU A 131 2.83 -23.94 6.36
C LEU A 131 1.67 -23.39 5.52
N LEU A 132 0.71 -22.70 6.14
CA LEU A 132 -0.47 -22.17 5.42
C LEU A 132 -0.06 -21.28 4.24
N PHE A 133 0.97 -20.45 4.41
CA PHE A 133 1.43 -19.53 3.38
C PHE A 133 2.42 -20.20 2.42
N GLU A 134 3.20 -21.17 2.90
CA GLU A 134 4.13 -21.95 2.06
C GLU A 134 3.41 -22.87 1.06
N LEU A 135 2.26 -23.43 1.43
CA LEU A 135 1.46 -24.26 0.53
C LEU A 135 1.09 -23.51 -0.77
N MET A 136 0.82 -22.21 -0.67
CA MET A 136 0.44 -21.39 -1.81
C MET A 136 1.64 -20.92 -2.63
N SER A 137 2.85 -20.93 -2.06
CA SER A 137 4.11 -20.61 -2.75
C SER A 137 4.93 -21.85 -3.13
N LEU A 138 4.31 -23.04 -3.04
CA LEU A 138 4.95 -24.34 -3.26
C LEU A 138 6.26 -24.54 -2.46
N GLY A 139 6.38 -23.86 -1.31
CA GLY A 139 7.53 -23.92 -0.43
C GLY A 139 8.17 -22.56 -0.12
N PHE A 140 9.33 -22.64 0.54
CA PHE A 140 10.12 -21.50 0.96
C PHE A 140 11.16 -21.15 -0.12
N VAL A 141 11.21 -19.88 -0.53
CA VAL A 141 12.14 -19.34 -1.51
C VAL A 141 13.09 -18.40 -0.79
N LYS A 142 14.28 -18.91 -0.48
CA LYS A 142 15.27 -18.20 0.33
C LYS A 142 15.67 -16.87 -0.32
N GLU A 143 15.78 -16.84 -1.64
CA GLU A 143 16.13 -15.67 -2.44
C GLU A 143 15.11 -14.54 -2.27
N SER A 144 13.81 -14.86 -2.17
CA SER A 144 12.76 -13.88 -1.87
C SER A 144 12.96 -13.29 -0.48
N LEU A 145 13.16 -14.13 0.54
CA LEU A 145 13.36 -13.63 1.90
C LEU A 145 14.65 -12.82 2.04
N ASP A 146 15.75 -13.32 1.48
CA ASP A 146 17.06 -12.66 1.54
C ASP A 146 17.04 -11.29 0.88
N ALA A 147 16.37 -11.16 -0.29
CA ALA A 147 16.21 -9.88 -0.97
C ALA A 147 15.42 -8.89 -0.11
N ILE A 148 14.31 -9.33 0.49
CA ILE A 148 13.47 -8.46 1.35
C ILE A 148 14.22 -8.08 2.63
N VAL A 149 14.82 -9.04 3.34
CA VAL A 149 15.59 -8.79 4.56
C VAL A 149 16.78 -7.85 4.28
N GLY A 150 17.54 -8.14 3.22
CA GLY A 150 18.70 -7.34 2.82
C GLY A 150 18.31 -5.91 2.48
N GLY A 151 17.25 -5.72 1.67
CA GLY A 151 16.79 -4.39 1.30
C GLY A 151 16.15 -3.61 2.46
N VAL A 152 15.44 -4.28 3.37
CA VAL A 152 14.93 -3.62 4.59
C VAL A 152 16.06 -3.18 5.49
N VAL A 153 17.10 -4.00 5.69
CA VAL A 153 18.27 -3.60 6.49
C VAL A 153 18.97 -2.42 5.81
N ALA A 154 19.22 -2.50 4.50
CA ALA A 154 19.91 -1.45 3.76
C ALA A 154 19.16 -0.11 3.76
N SER A 155 17.83 -0.11 3.61
CA SER A 155 17.04 1.13 3.69
C SER A 155 17.10 1.76 5.08
N ILE A 156 17.14 0.96 6.14
CA ILE A 156 17.33 1.44 7.52
C ILE A 156 18.76 2.00 7.71
N GLN A 157 19.78 1.38 7.11
CA GLN A 157 21.15 1.91 7.14
C GLN A 157 21.23 3.28 6.44
N GLU A 158 20.65 3.40 5.24
CA GLU A 158 20.56 4.69 4.53
C GLU A 158 19.80 5.74 5.36
N ALA A 159 18.69 5.36 5.98
CA ALA A 159 17.95 6.25 6.87
C ALA A 159 18.77 6.64 8.10
N HIS A 160 19.54 5.73 8.68
CA HIS A 160 20.40 6.00 9.84
C HIS A 160 21.50 7.01 9.49
N GLU A 161 22.10 6.88 8.32
CA GLU A 161 23.20 7.74 7.84
C GLU A 161 22.71 9.10 7.33
N SER A 162 21.46 9.20 6.90
CA SER A 162 20.87 10.45 6.37
C SER A 162 20.19 11.33 7.42
N ARG A 163 20.27 10.98 8.71
CA ARG A 163 19.61 11.72 9.79
C ARG A 163 20.06 13.16 9.84
N GLN A 164 19.09 14.07 9.83
CA GLN A 164 19.30 15.50 9.91
C GLN A 164 18.23 16.17 10.79
N PRO A 165 18.51 17.32 11.40
CA PRO A 165 17.49 18.10 12.10
C PRO A 165 16.33 18.48 11.17
N GLY A 166 15.11 18.35 11.65
CA GLY A 166 13.92 18.68 10.87
C GLY A 166 12.64 18.72 11.71
N LYS A 167 11.53 19.00 11.03
CA LYS A 167 10.19 19.14 11.61
C LYS A 167 9.23 18.15 10.97
N LEU A 168 8.26 17.72 11.77
CA LEU A 168 7.17 16.85 11.36
C LEU A 168 5.89 17.66 11.25
N TYR A 169 5.13 17.42 10.18
CA TYR A 169 3.83 18.03 9.95
C TYR A 169 2.80 16.94 9.67
N LEU A 170 1.68 16.97 10.38
CA LEU A 170 0.57 16.05 10.16
C LEU A 170 -0.56 16.79 9.45
N ASN A 171 -1.13 16.16 8.43
CA ASN A 171 -2.33 16.64 7.78
C ASN A 171 -3.26 15.46 7.45
N SER A 172 -4.56 15.71 7.36
CA SER A 172 -5.51 14.72 6.85
C SER A 172 -6.49 15.34 5.86
N GLY A 173 -7.07 14.49 5.02
CA GLY A 173 -8.06 14.88 4.02
C GLY A 173 -8.88 13.69 3.53
N LEU A 174 -10.02 13.96 2.92
CA LEU A 174 -10.89 12.91 2.39
C LEU A 174 -10.55 12.62 0.92
N LEU A 175 -10.23 11.37 0.61
CA LEU A 175 -10.03 10.86 -0.75
C LEU A 175 -11.21 9.96 -1.17
N ALA A 176 -12.16 10.55 -1.90
CA ALA A 176 -13.29 9.82 -2.45
C ALA A 176 -12.98 9.20 -3.82
N GLY A 177 -13.65 8.10 -4.16
CA GLY A 177 -13.59 7.49 -5.50
C GLY A 177 -12.32 6.69 -5.79
N ALA A 178 -11.47 6.48 -4.79
CA ALA A 178 -10.28 5.63 -4.88
C ALA A 178 -10.52 4.19 -4.37
N ASN A 179 -11.62 3.95 -3.65
CA ASN A 179 -11.94 2.66 -3.07
C ASN A 179 -13.46 2.38 -3.02
N ILE A 180 -13.83 1.12 -2.81
CA ILE A 180 -15.19 0.64 -2.50
C ILE A 180 -15.14 -0.49 -1.47
N ASN A 181 -16.23 -0.67 -0.70
CA ASN A 181 -16.34 -1.80 0.22
C ASN A 181 -16.64 -3.09 -0.58
N ARG A 182 -15.82 -4.12 -0.37
CA ARG A 182 -15.90 -5.43 -1.04
C ARG A 182 -16.69 -6.47 -0.22
N SER A 183 -17.27 -6.10 0.91
CA SER A 183 -18.13 -6.93 1.76
C SER A 183 -19.23 -6.10 2.44
N PRO A 184 -20.02 -5.31 1.68
CA PRO A 184 -20.98 -4.37 2.27
C PRO A 184 -22.08 -5.08 3.08
N ALA A 185 -22.43 -6.32 2.70
CA ALA A 185 -23.38 -7.15 3.46
C ALA A 185 -22.88 -7.52 4.87
N ALA A 186 -21.56 -7.57 5.09
CA ALA A 186 -20.97 -7.76 6.40
C ALA A 186 -20.94 -6.45 7.18
N TYR A 187 -20.55 -5.33 6.55
CA TYR A 187 -20.53 -4.01 7.17
C TYR A 187 -21.90 -3.60 7.75
N VAL A 188 -22.99 -3.88 7.03
CA VAL A 188 -24.36 -3.59 7.52
C VAL A 188 -24.82 -4.48 8.69
N ARG A 189 -23.98 -5.39 9.19
CA ARG A 189 -24.23 -6.10 10.46
C ARG A 189 -23.66 -5.38 11.67
N ASN A 190 -22.78 -4.40 11.49
CA ASN A 190 -22.30 -3.54 12.58
C ASN A 190 -23.47 -2.73 13.17
N PRO A 191 -23.49 -2.43 14.49
CA PRO A 191 -24.54 -1.63 15.12
C PRO A 191 -24.84 -0.34 14.36
N LYS A 192 -26.12 0.00 14.20
CA LYS A 192 -26.53 1.17 13.41
C LYS A 192 -25.94 2.46 13.99
N GLU A 193 -25.91 2.57 15.30
CA GLU A 193 -25.36 3.71 16.05
C GLU A 193 -23.87 3.89 15.81
N GLU A 194 -23.14 2.80 15.55
CA GLU A 194 -21.73 2.86 15.18
C GLU A 194 -21.57 3.33 13.73
N ARG A 195 -22.28 2.71 12.78
CA ARG A 195 -22.18 3.07 11.34
C ARG A 195 -22.49 4.55 11.09
N MET A 196 -23.44 5.13 11.82
CA MET A 196 -23.77 6.55 11.71
C MET A 196 -22.58 7.49 12.01
N LYS A 197 -21.58 7.04 12.78
CA LYS A 197 -20.37 7.84 13.08
C LYS A 197 -19.44 8.00 11.88
N TYR A 198 -19.50 7.09 10.91
CA TYR A 198 -18.57 7.04 9.78
C TYR A 198 -19.15 7.64 8.50
N MET A 199 -20.43 8.03 8.49
CA MET A 199 -21.11 8.55 7.30
C MET A 199 -20.42 9.78 6.68
N SER A 200 -19.80 10.63 7.49
CA SER A 200 -19.11 11.85 7.02
C SER A 200 -17.69 11.61 6.50
N VAL A 201 -17.10 10.44 6.77
CA VAL A 201 -15.69 10.12 6.44
C VAL A 201 -15.56 8.95 5.46
N GLY A 202 -16.66 8.54 4.83
CA GLY A 202 -16.65 7.52 3.76
C GLY A 202 -17.62 6.35 3.97
N ASN A 203 -18.42 6.37 5.03
CA ASN A 203 -19.44 5.36 5.34
C ASN A 203 -18.85 3.96 5.56
N ASP A 204 -18.92 3.09 4.56
CA ASP A 204 -18.47 1.70 4.59
C ASP A 204 -17.04 1.53 4.08
N THR A 205 -16.39 2.62 3.66
CA THR A 205 -14.94 2.68 3.44
C THR A 205 -14.34 3.86 4.18
N ASP A 206 -13.12 3.72 4.66
CA ASP A 206 -12.38 4.84 5.21
C ASP A 206 -11.83 5.71 4.07
N HIS A 207 -12.31 6.95 3.96
CA HIS A 207 -11.80 7.92 3.00
C HIS A 207 -10.75 8.86 3.60
N GLU A 208 -10.47 8.78 4.91
CA GLU A 208 -9.45 9.63 5.51
C GLU A 208 -8.06 9.16 5.08
N MET A 209 -7.35 10.08 4.44
CA MET A 209 -5.94 9.96 4.10
C MET A 209 -5.16 10.81 5.10
N VAL A 210 -4.18 10.21 5.78
CA VAL A 210 -3.35 10.89 6.78
C VAL A 210 -1.92 10.95 6.29
N VAL A 211 -1.33 12.14 6.23
CA VAL A 211 0.03 12.37 5.75
C VAL A 211 0.89 12.92 6.87
N LEU A 212 1.99 12.22 7.17
CA LEU A 212 3.10 12.73 7.97
C LEU A 212 4.20 13.21 7.03
N LYS A 213 4.35 14.53 6.92
CA LYS A 213 5.37 15.20 6.12
C LYS A 213 6.61 15.51 6.97
N MET A 214 7.78 15.24 6.39
CA MET A 214 9.10 15.49 7.01
C MET A 214 9.86 16.58 6.23
N VAL A 215 10.29 17.62 6.93
CA VAL A 215 10.97 18.79 6.34
C VAL A 215 12.24 19.08 7.12
N GLY A 216 13.36 19.30 6.43
CA GLY A 216 14.63 19.68 7.04
C GLY A 216 14.62 21.10 7.59
N THR A 217 15.55 21.43 8.48
CA THR A 217 15.66 22.79 9.03
C THR A 217 15.97 23.86 7.96
N GLU A 218 16.52 23.46 6.81
CA GLU A 218 16.76 24.34 5.67
C GLU A 218 15.50 24.54 4.79
N GLY A 219 14.37 23.91 5.15
CA GLY A 219 13.10 24.01 4.44
C GLY A 219 12.96 23.04 3.26
N ASN A 220 13.94 22.15 3.04
CA ASN A 220 13.88 21.10 2.04
C ASN A 220 12.96 19.95 2.46
N ASP A 221 12.16 19.44 1.52
CA ASP A 221 11.32 18.28 1.75
C ASP A 221 12.17 17.00 1.78
N ILE A 222 12.09 16.23 2.87
CA ILE A 222 12.90 15.02 3.10
C ILE A 222 12.11 13.77 2.70
N GLY A 223 10.86 13.69 3.12
CA GLY A 223 10.01 12.54 2.83
C GLY A 223 8.59 12.70 3.33
N MET A 224 7.77 11.68 3.08
CA MET A 224 6.43 11.59 3.64
C MET A 224 6.01 10.13 3.84
N ILE A 225 5.11 9.93 4.80
CA ILE A 225 4.32 8.71 4.92
C ILE A 225 2.84 9.08 4.80
N ASP A 226 2.15 8.38 3.91
CA ASP A 226 0.72 8.47 3.67
C ASP A 226 0.04 7.18 4.16
N TRP A 227 -1.01 7.29 4.97
CA TRP A 227 -1.87 6.18 5.36
C TRP A 227 -3.25 6.34 4.73
N PHE A 228 -3.66 5.34 3.96
CA PHE A 228 -4.97 5.31 3.31
C PHE A 228 -5.43 3.86 3.08
N ALA A 229 -6.69 3.53 3.39
CA ALA A 229 -7.19 2.16 3.29
C ALA A 229 -7.60 1.80 1.86
N VAL A 230 -6.81 0.96 1.18
CA VAL A 230 -7.18 0.34 -0.11
C VAL A 230 -6.24 -0.81 -0.43
N HIS A 231 -6.76 -1.99 -0.78
CA HIS A 231 -5.92 -3.10 -1.22
C HIS A 231 -5.05 -2.72 -2.44
N CYS A 232 -3.81 -3.21 -2.48
CA CYS A 232 -2.93 -3.12 -3.65
C CYS A 232 -3.20 -4.28 -4.61
N THR A 233 -4.41 -4.25 -5.17
CA THR A 233 -5.01 -5.26 -6.05
C THR A 233 -5.60 -4.62 -7.30
N SER A 234 -4.90 -3.65 -7.87
CA SER A 234 -5.21 -3.09 -9.20
C SER A 234 -4.62 -3.92 -10.35
N MET A 235 -3.62 -4.76 -10.08
CA MET A 235 -3.07 -5.80 -10.96
C MET A 235 -3.60 -7.18 -10.55
N ASN A 236 -4.19 -7.98 -11.45
CA ASN A 236 -4.96 -9.19 -11.08
C ASN A 236 -4.09 -10.42 -10.98
N ASN A 237 -4.71 -11.51 -10.56
CA ASN A 237 -4.15 -12.85 -10.66
C ASN A 237 -3.76 -13.32 -12.09
N THR A 238 -4.09 -12.57 -13.15
CA THR A 238 -3.55 -12.85 -14.50
C THR A 238 -2.29 -12.07 -14.82
N ASN A 239 -1.93 -11.08 -13.98
CA ASN A 239 -0.63 -10.44 -14.03
C ASN A 239 0.46 -11.41 -13.59
N SER A 240 1.56 -11.44 -14.35
CA SER A 240 2.78 -12.19 -14.05
C SER A 240 4.01 -11.29 -13.90
N LEU A 241 3.84 -9.96 -13.88
CA LEU A 241 4.93 -9.00 -13.74
C LEU A 241 5.03 -8.48 -12.31
N ILE A 242 6.24 -8.46 -11.73
CA ILE A 242 6.47 -7.87 -10.42
C ILE A 242 6.09 -6.39 -10.42
N SER A 243 5.33 -5.96 -9.40
CA SER A 243 4.85 -4.58 -9.27
C SER A 243 4.51 -4.22 -7.82
N GLY A 244 4.76 -2.95 -7.46
CA GLY A 244 4.21 -2.34 -6.24
C GLY A 244 2.74 -1.93 -6.33
N ASP A 245 2.04 -2.26 -7.44
CA ASP A 245 0.62 -2.00 -7.64
C ASP A 245 0.26 -0.49 -7.47
N ASN A 246 -0.94 -0.16 -7.01
CA ASN A 246 -1.43 1.21 -6.92
C ASN A 246 -0.66 2.08 -5.92
N LYS A 247 -0.33 1.59 -4.70
CA LYS A 247 0.46 2.35 -3.71
C LYS A 247 1.92 2.49 -4.11
N GLY A 248 2.53 1.45 -4.67
CA GLY A 248 3.89 1.55 -5.21
C GLY A 248 3.97 2.52 -6.38
N HIS A 249 2.92 2.58 -7.22
CA HIS A 249 2.81 3.58 -8.28
C HIS A 249 2.62 5.00 -7.72
N ALA A 250 1.81 5.17 -6.68
CA ALA A 250 1.65 6.47 -6.00
C ALA A 250 2.97 6.96 -5.39
N SER A 251 3.73 6.06 -4.73
CA SER A 251 5.09 6.34 -4.26
C SER A 251 5.99 6.79 -5.41
N PHE A 252 6.02 6.03 -6.51
CA PHE A 252 6.82 6.37 -7.69
C PHE A 252 6.47 7.76 -8.27
N LEU A 253 5.19 8.09 -8.38
CA LEU A 253 4.74 9.38 -8.89
C LEU A 253 5.16 10.53 -7.97
N MET A 254 5.00 10.36 -6.64
CA MET A 254 5.40 11.37 -5.67
C MET A 254 6.91 11.58 -5.65
N GLU A 255 7.69 10.48 -5.62
CA GLU A 255 9.16 10.54 -5.65
C GLU A 255 9.65 11.21 -6.95
N SER A 256 9.02 10.93 -8.08
CA SER A 256 9.34 11.55 -9.37
C SER A 256 8.99 13.05 -9.39
N ALA A 257 7.82 13.43 -8.85
CA ALA A 257 7.39 14.83 -8.79
C ALA A 257 8.28 15.69 -7.89
N MET A 258 8.87 15.09 -6.85
CA MET A 258 9.80 15.76 -5.92
C MET A 258 11.26 15.74 -6.38
N SER A 259 11.55 15.12 -7.52
CA SER A 259 12.92 14.95 -8.03
C SER A 259 13.24 15.92 -9.16
N PRO A 260 14.52 16.33 -9.32
CA PRO A 260 14.96 17.08 -10.49
C PRO A 260 14.65 16.33 -11.79
N PRO A 261 14.33 17.05 -12.90
CA PRO A 261 14.13 16.43 -14.21
C PRO A 261 15.32 15.53 -14.60
N GLY A 262 15.02 14.34 -15.11
CA GLY A 262 16.03 13.35 -15.51
C GLY A 262 16.48 12.40 -14.38
N THR A 263 15.96 12.57 -13.15
CA THR A 263 16.18 11.59 -12.09
C THR A 263 15.52 10.26 -12.46
N LEU A 264 16.29 9.18 -12.44
CA LEU A 264 15.78 7.84 -12.75
C LEU A 264 14.90 7.30 -11.60
N PRO A 265 13.91 6.45 -11.91
CA PRO A 265 13.12 5.74 -10.89
C PRO A 265 14.03 5.04 -9.87
N GLY A 266 13.74 5.20 -8.58
CA GLY A 266 14.56 4.61 -7.51
C GLY A 266 15.78 5.44 -7.08
N HIS A 267 16.06 6.59 -7.70
CA HIS A 267 17.18 7.48 -7.35
C HIS A 267 16.75 8.84 -6.74
N ALA A 268 15.46 9.03 -6.45
CA ALA A 268 14.95 10.22 -5.77
C ALA A 268 15.54 10.37 -4.36
N LYS A 269 16.01 11.57 -3.99
CA LYS A 269 16.41 11.86 -2.60
C LYS A 269 15.21 11.91 -1.66
N PHE A 270 14.09 12.43 -2.15
CA PHE A 270 12.82 12.40 -1.43
C PHE A 270 12.31 10.96 -1.36
N VAL A 271 11.87 10.52 -0.18
CA VAL A 271 11.30 9.19 0.04
C VAL A 271 9.81 9.31 0.36
N ALA A 272 8.95 8.69 -0.46
CA ALA A 272 7.50 8.75 -0.31
C ALA A 272 6.91 7.36 -0.09
N ALA A 273 6.33 7.11 1.08
CA ALA A 273 5.67 5.85 1.39
C ALA A 273 4.15 6.00 1.42
N PHE A 274 3.44 5.13 0.70
CA PHE A 274 1.99 4.96 0.81
C PHE A 274 1.73 3.66 1.57
N ALA A 275 1.48 3.77 2.85
CA ALA A 275 1.21 2.69 3.78
C ALA A 275 -0.28 2.30 3.81
N GLN A 276 -0.54 1.11 4.31
CA GLN A 276 -1.89 0.61 4.56
C GLN A 276 -2.45 1.10 5.89
N SER A 277 -3.78 1.14 5.98
CA SER A 277 -4.50 1.41 7.22
C SER A 277 -5.38 0.22 7.57
N ASN A 278 -6.69 0.31 7.31
CA ASN A 278 -7.73 -0.65 7.62
C ASN A 278 -8.40 -1.14 6.32
N GLU A 279 -7.63 -1.77 5.44
CA GLU A 279 -8.03 -2.12 4.08
C GLU A 279 -8.78 -3.45 3.95
N GLY A 280 -9.01 -4.19 5.04
CA GLY A 280 -9.47 -5.59 5.01
C GLY A 280 -10.65 -5.90 4.09
N ASP A 281 -11.63 -5.00 4.01
CA ASP A 281 -12.80 -5.07 3.13
C ASP A 281 -12.84 -3.96 2.07
N VAL A 282 -11.68 -3.39 1.71
CA VAL A 282 -11.57 -2.21 0.86
C VAL A 282 -10.85 -2.53 -0.45
N SER A 283 -11.54 -2.40 -1.58
CA SER A 283 -11.04 -2.73 -2.92
C SER A 283 -10.75 -1.46 -3.74
N PRO A 284 -9.68 -1.44 -4.56
CA PRO A 284 -9.40 -0.34 -5.49
C PRO A 284 -10.31 -0.37 -6.73
N ASN A 285 -11.11 -1.42 -6.91
CA ASN A 285 -11.83 -1.69 -8.15
C ASN A 285 -13.22 -1.02 -8.14
N THR A 286 -13.24 0.30 -8.25
CA THR A 286 -14.41 1.15 -7.99
C THR A 286 -15.60 1.00 -8.94
N LYS A 287 -15.46 0.21 -10.02
CA LYS A 287 -16.59 -0.15 -10.90
C LYS A 287 -17.56 -1.15 -10.26
N GLY A 288 -17.16 -1.80 -9.17
CA GLY A 288 -17.99 -2.78 -8.45
C GLY A 288 -18.14 -4.13 -9.16
N PRO A 289 -18.59 -5.15 -8.43
CA PRO A 289 -18.63 -6.53 -8.89
C PRO A 289 -19.70 -6.78 -9.94
N HIS A 290 -19.30 -7.40 -11.05
CA HIS A 290 -20.16 -7.76 -12.16
C HIS A 290 -19.84 -9.15 -12.71
N CYS A 291 -20.89 -9.81 -13.21
CA CYS A 291 -20.82 -11.10 -13.86
C CYS A 291 -20.19 -10.96 -15.25
N LEU A 292 -19.27 -11.87 -15.58
CA LEU A 292 -18.44 -11.75 -16.78
C LEU A 292 -19.17 -12.06 -18.08
N ASP A 293 -20.11 -12.99 -17.97
CA ASP A 293 -20.90 -13.48 -19.08
C ASP A 293 -21.99 -12.49 -19.50
N THR A 294 -22.55 -11.78 -18.53
CA THR A 294 -23.75 -10.96 -18.70
C THR A 294 -23.51 -9.46 -18.48
N GLY A 295 -22.40 -9.08 -17.84
CA GLY A 295 -22.10 -7.71 -17.44
C GLY A 295 -23.02 -7.17 -16.32
N LYS A 296 -23.88 -8.02 -15.74
CA LYS A 296 -24.84 -7.61 -14.70
C LYS A 296 -24.15 -7.54 -13.33
N PRO A 297 -24.61 -6.69 -12.40
CA PRO A 297 -24.11 -6.67 -11.02
C PRO A 297 -24.24 -8.05 -10.35
N CYS A 298 -23.24 -8.42 -9.54
CA CYS A 298 -23.27 -9.64 -8.73
C CYS A 298 -24.28 -9.55 -7.57
N ASP A 299 -24.69 -10.69 -7.03
CA ASP A 299 -25.37 -10.75 -5.73
C ASP A 299 -24.45 -10.22 -4.63
N LEU A 300 -24.91 -9.23 -3.85
CA LEU A 300 -24.08 -8.52 -2.86
C LEU A 300 -23.79 -9.34 -1.60
N VAL A 301 -24.58 -10.38 -1.31
CA VAL A 301 -24.47 -11.14 -0.06
C VAL A 301 -23.55 -12.35 -0.23
N HIS A 302 -23.74 -13.10 -1.30
CA HIS A 302 -22.99 -14.32 -1.56
C HIS A 302 -21.88 -14.11 -2.59
N SER A 303 -21.84 -12.93 -3.21
CA SER A 303 -20.91 -12.64 -4.30
C SER A 303 -21.11 -13.70 -5.38
N THR A 304 -22.32 -13.81 -5.92
CA THR A 304 -22.70 -14.85 -6.90
C THR A 304 -23.28 -14.31 -8.19
N CYS A 305 -23.09 -15.07 -9.27
CA CYS A 305 -23.75 -14.87 -10.56
C CYS A 305 -24.69 -16.04 -10.80
N ASN A 306 -25.99 -15.81 -10.67
CA ASN A 306 -27.03 -16.85 -10.76
C ASN A 306 -26.77 -18.04 -9.82
N GLY A 307 -26.35 -17.76 -8.57
CA GLY A 307 -26.10 -18.79 -7.54
C GLY A 307 -24.85 -19.64 -7.78
N ARG A 308 -24.00 -19.29 -8.75
CA ARG A 308 -22.74 -19.98 -9.03
C ARG A 308 -21.57 -19.17 -8.49
N VAL A 309 -20.63 -19.89 -7.87
CA VAL A 309 -19.29 -19.42 -7.51
C VAL A 309 -18.28 -20.15 -8.38
N SER A 310 -17.74 -19.47 -9.37
CA SER A 310 -16.50 -19.85 -10.05
C SER A 310 -15.86 -18.59 -10.63
N ASN A 311 -14.60 -18.65 -11.06
CA ASN A 311 -13.73 -17.53 -11.44
C ASN A 311 -14.47 -16.29 -11.95
N ALA A 312 -14.63 -15.33 -11.06
CA ALA A 312 -15.03 -13.97 -11.38
C ALA A 312 -13.83 -13.15 -11.78
N TRP A 313 -14.03 -12.12 -12.59
CA TRP A 313 -13.14 -10.99 -12.56
C TRP A 313 -13.64 -10.03 -11.47
N HIS A 314 -13.11 -10.23 -10.27
CA HIS A 314 -12.45 -9.11 -9.62
C HIS A 314 -11.06 -9.53 -9.19
N LEU A 315 -10.19 -8.58 -9.40
CA LEU A 315 -8.79 -8.50 -9.07
C LEU A 315 -8.43 -8.76 -7.60
N ASP A 316 -9.31 -9.29 -6.75
CA ASP A 316 -9.02 -9.48 -5.33
C ASP A 316 -9.81 -10.68 -4.81
N LEU A 317 -9.18 -11.54 -4.01
CA LEU A 317 -9.75 -12.85 -3.62
C LEU A 317 -11.05 -12.76 -2.81
N ALA A 318 -11.51 -11.55 -2.48
CA ALA A 318 -12.65 -11.32 -1.60
C ALA A 318 -13.98 -11.00 -2.28
N LEU A 319 -14.12 -11.06 -3.62
CA LEU A 319 -15.43 -10.99 -4.28
C LEU A 319 -15.45 -11.75 -5.62
N THR A 320 -16.07 -12.93 -5.66
CA THR A 320 -16.37 -13.60 -6.95
C THR A 320 -17.78 -13.18 -7.48
N CYS A 321 -18.14 -13.14 -8.78
CA CYS A 321 -18.51 -14.30 -9.60
C CYS A 321 -18.45 -14.26 -11.16
N SER A 322 -18.39 -15.49 -11.72
CA SER A 322 -18.11 -16.06 -13.07
C SER A 322 -19.02 -15.71 -14.27
N THR A 323 -18.79 -16.11 -15.55
CA THR A 323 -18.13 -17.32 -16.16
C THR A 323 -17.21 -17.08 -17.37
N ALA A 324 -16.23 -17.98 -17.62
CA ALA A 324 -15.55 -18.16 -18.92
C ALA A 324 -15.63 -19.62 -19.42
N HIS A 325 -15.96 -19.79 -20.70
CA HIS A 325 -16.00 -21.06 -21.44
C HIS A 325 -14.57 -21.61 -21.64
N ALA A 326 -14.33 -22.85 -21.23
CA ALA A 326 -13.27 -23.69 -21.81
C ALA A 326 -13.92 -24.98 -22.30
N SER A 327 -13.94 -25.14 -23.62
CA SER A 327 -14.31 -26.38 -24.30
C SER A 327 -13.32 -27.49 -23.91
N LEU A 328 -13.73 -28.39 -23.03
CA LEU A 328 -13.13 -29.71 -22.92
C LEU A 328 -14.19 -30.75 -23.25
N GLN A 329 -13.84 -31.58 -24.23
CA GLN A 329 -14.67 -32.59 -24.84
C GLN A 329 -15.26 -33.53 -23.78
N ARG A 330 -16.56 -33.78 -23.92
CA ARG A 330 -17.26 -34.87 -23.24
C ARG A 330 -16.60 -36.19 -23.61
N ASN A 331 -16.09 -36.90 -22.61
CA ASN A 331 -16.13 -38.35 -22.61
C ASN A 331 -16.97 -38.81 -21.42
N SER A 332 -18.10 -39.42 -21.75
CA SER A 332 -19.11 -39.99 -20.88
C SER A 332 -18.69 -41.37 -20.36
N SER A 333 -18.84 -41.63 -19.07
CA SER A 333 -19.30 -42.91 -18.48
C SER A 333 -19.30 -42.78 -16.95
N THR A 334 -20.44 -42.44 -16.34
CA THR A 334 -21.35 -43.37 -15.64
C THR A 334 -20.71 -44.18 -14.52
N TRP A 335 -20.82 -43.68 -13.28
CA TRP A 335 -20.95 -44.51 -12.09
C TRP A 335 -22.00 -43.89 -11.16
N GLY A 336 -23.10 -44.62 -10.96
CA GLY A 336 -24.21 -44.23 -10.11
C GLY A 336 -23.93 -44.56 -8.65
N SER A 337 -24.62 -43.85 -7.75
CA SER A 337 -24.86 -44.28 -6.38
C SER A 337 -26.17 -43.66 -5.87
N PRO A 338 -26.92 -44.35 -4.99
CA PRO A 338 -28.34 -44.12 -4.77
C PRO A 338 -28.62 -43.04 -3.73
N SER A 339 -29.65 -42.24 -3.96
CA SER A 339 -30.12 -41.20 -3.04
C SER A 339 -31.10 -41.77 -2.00
N MET A 340 -30.76 -41.57 -0.73
CA MET A 340 -31.62 -41.83 0.43
C MET A 340 -32.47 -40.56 0.69
N LYS A 341 -33.79 -40.67 0.51
CA LYS A 341 -34.80 -39.65 0.86
C LYS A 341 -35.25 -39.83 2.31
N MET A 342 -35.56 -38.73 3.00
CA MET A 342 -36.52 -38.60 4.12
C MET A 342 -36.65 -37.08 4.49
N PRO A 343 -37.72 -36.60 5.15
CA PRO A 343 -38.80 -35.89 4.46
C PRO A 343 -39.10 -34.45 4.94
N ARG A 344 -40.06 -33.83 4.22
CA ARG A 344 -40.67 -32.50 4.41
C ARG A 344 -41.35 -32.29 5.77
N SER A 345 -41.27 -31.06 6.30
CA SER A 345 -42.29 -30.42 7.14
C SER A 345 -42.50 -28.98 6.63
N ARG A 346 -43.65 -28.70 6.00
CA ARG A 346 -44.85 -28.00 6.50
C ARG A 346 -44.66 -26.50 6.81
N SER A 347 -44.96 -25.72 5.77
CA SER A 347 -45.88 -24.57 5.70
C SER A 347 -46.22 -23.78 6.98
N LEU A 348 -45.91 -22.48 6.95
CA LEU A 348 -46.74 -21.41 7.53
C LEU A 348 -46.87 -20.26 6.51
N VAL A 349 -48.08 -19.70 6.46
CA VAL A 349 -48.69 -18.80 5.48
C VAL A 349 -48.40 -17.32 5.84
N PRO A 350 -48.44 -16.35 4.89
CA PRO A 350 -47.73 -15.08 5.01
C PRO A 350 -48.55 -13.98 5.69
N PHE A 351 -47.85 -12.97 6.22
CA PHE A 351 -48.44 -11.70 6.63
C PHE A 351 -48.13 -10.64 5.57
N SER A 352 -49.18 -10.15 4.92
CA SER A 352 -49.16 -8.97 4.05
C SER A 352 -49.51 -7.73 4.87
N SER A 353 -48.78 -6.65 4.66
CA SER A 353 -49.39 -5.31 4.72
C SER A 353 -48.66 -4.39 3.76
N ASP A 354 -49.33 -4.14 2.64
CA ASP A 354 -49.11 -3.01 1.75
C ASP A 354 -48.97 -1.71 2.54
N THR A 355 -47.96 -0.91 2.20
CA THR A 355 -48.15 0.55 2.17
C THR A 355 -47.25 1.11 1.08
N ARG A 356 -47.87 1.39 -0.06
CA ARG A 356 -47.31 2.23 -1.13
C ARG A 356 -47.26 3.66 -0.62
N LEU A 357 -46.11 4.30 -0.73
CA LEU A 357 -46.01 5.75 -0.88
C LEU A 357 -45.05 6.04 -2.03
N SER A 358 -45.65 6.39 -3.17
CA SER A 358 -44.98 7.06 -4.28
C SER A 358 -44.80 8.53 -3.92
N ILE A 359 -43.60 9.07 -4.01
CA ILE A 359 -43.40 10.51 -4.22
C ILE A 359 -42.38 10.71 -5.34
N SER A 360 -42.78 11.57 -6.25
CA SER A 360 -42.24 11.82 -7.57
C SER A 360 -40.93 12.60 -7.58
N GLN A 361 -40.17 12.37 -8.65
CA GLN A 361 -39.18 13.29 -9.21
C GLN A 361 -39.76 14.69 -9.40
N THR A 362 -38.95 15.71 -9.07
CA THR A 362 -38.59 16.90 -9.88
C THR A 362 -38.32 18.06 -8.93
N TRP A 363 -37.15 18.69 -9.05
CA TRP A 363 -36.97 20.15 -9.15
C TRP A 363 -35.52 20.40 -9.59
N LEU A 364 -35.39 21.03 -10.75
CA LEU A 364 -34.15 21.39 -11.43
C LEU A 364 -34.28 22.89 -11.77
N SER A 365 -33.15 23.59 -11.82
CA SER A 365 -32.90 24.98 -12.26
C SER A 365 -33.12 26.07 -11.17
N THR A 366 -32.26 27.09 -10.99
CA THR A 366 -31.37 27.77 -11.96
C THR A 366 -30.32 28.67 -11.26
N LEU A 367 -29.28 29.06 -12.04
CA LEU A 367 -28.37 30.22 -11.95
C LEU A 367 -27.12 30.04 -11.03
N VAL A 368 -25.87 30.22 -11.48
CA VAL A 368 -25.31 31.13 -12.50
C VAL A 368 -24.08 30.49 -13.18
N ALA A 369 -24.05 30.62 -14.51
CA ALA A 369 -22.87 30.41 -15.33
C ALA A 369 -21.83 31.52 -15.14
N ARG A 370 -20.54 31.17 -15.03
CA ARG A 370 -19.46 31.88 -15.75
C ARG A 370 -18.12 31.13 -15.72
N SER A 371 -17.56 31.09 -16.93
CA SER A 371 -16.15 31.07 -17.32
C SER A 371 -15.28 29.83 -17.10
N SER A 372 -14.77 29.40 -18.27
CA SER A 372 -13.42 28.93 -18.61
C SER A 372 -13.11 27.43 -18.52
N THR A 373 -13.34 26.78 -19.67
CA THR A 373 -12.59 25.63 -20.19
C THR A 373 -11.11 25.94 -20.40
N PRO A 374 -10.21 24.97 -20.18
CA PRO A 374 -9.02 24.82 -21.01
C PRO A 374 -9.14 23.59 -21.93
N ALA A 375 -8.77 23.81 -23.19
CA ALA A 375 -8.69 22.83 -24.28
C ALA A 375 -7.57 21.78 -24.07
N PRO A 376 -7.64 20.62 -24.75
CA PRO A 376 -6.68 19.52 -24.58
C PRO A 376 -5.33 19.79 -25.25
N LEU A 377 -4.25 19.36 -24.59
CA LEU A 377 -2.87 19.42 -25.08
C LEU A 377 -2.67 18.52 -26.32
N PRO A 378 -1.96 18.99 -27.37
CA PRO A 378 -1.73 18.20 -28.57
C PRO A 378 -0.51 17.27 -28.42
N TRP A 379 -0.75 16.02 -28.80
CA TRP A 379 0.17 15.01 -29.29
C TRP A 379 1.33 15.60 -30.13
N ALA A 380 2.57 15.26 -29.78
CA ALA A 380 3.74 15.48 -30.62
C ALA A 380 4.13 14.18 -31.31
N ARG A 381 4.18 14.19 -32.66
CA ARG A 381 4.85 13.17 -33.48
C ARG A 381 6.36 13.46 -33.57
N PRO A 382 7.20 12.46 -33.89
CA PRO A 382 8.65 12.54 -33.75
C PRO A 382 9.30 13.26 -34.93
N SER A 383 10.22 14.17 -34.64
CA SER A 383 11.14 14.76 -35.63
C SER A 383 12.40 13.91 -35.78
N GLN A 384 12.68 13.53 -37.02
CA GLN A 384 13.97 13.02 -37.48
C GLN A 384 15.08 14.04 -37.23
N LEU A 385 16.24 13.60 -36.71
CA LEU A 385 17.54 14.11 -37.15
C LEU A 385 18.71 13.21 -36.72
N ALA A 386 19.56 12.99 -37.72
CA ALA A 386 21.00 12.77 -37.67
C ALA A 386 21.55 11.50 -36.98
N ARG A 387 21.96 10.57 -37.85
CA ARG A 387 23.00 9.56 -37.61
C ARG A 387 24.27 10.25 -37.09
N GLN A 388 24.76 9.80 -35.95
CA GLN A 388 26.20 9.82 -35.66
C GLN A 388 26.64 8.41 -35.28
N THR A 389 27.79 8.08 -35.83
CA THR A 389 28.43 6.77 -35.97
C THR A 389 28.94 6.23 -34.64
N VAL A 390 28.65 4.96 -34.38
CA VAL A 390 29.22 4.13 -33.31
C VAL A 390 30.63 3.66 -33.74
N PRO A 391 31.68 3.75 -32.91
CA PRO A 391 32.91 3.00 -33.14
C PRO A 391 32.79 1.57 -32.61
N GLU A 392 33.27 0.61 -33.40
CA GLU A 392 33.38 -0.82 -33.10
C GLU A 392 34.16 -1.14 -31.81
N PRO A 393 33.90 -2.31 -31.18
CA PRO A 393 34.67 -2.80 -30.06
C PRO A 393 35.99 -3.46 -30.52
N LEU A 394 37.09 -3.09 -29.85
CA LEU A 394 38.39 -3.74 -29.98
C LEU A 394 38.32 -5.18 -29.46
N THR A 395 38.79 -6.09 -30.31
CA THR A 395 39.09 -7.48 -30.02
C THR A 395 40.37 -7.59 -29.20
N LEU A 396 40.37 -8.45 -28.18
CA LEU A 396 41.60 -9.07 -27.68
C LEU A 396 41.31 -10.48 -27.15
N ASN A 397 42.01 -11.43 -27.76
CA ASN A 397 41.93 -12.86 -27.55
C ASN A 397 42.85 -13.29 -26.39
N ARG A 398 42.40 -14.32 -25.65
CA ARG A 398 43.15 -15.45 -25.09
C ARG A 398 44.23 -15.20 -24.00
N LEU A 399 43.98 -15.73 -22.79
CA LEU A 399 44.54 -17.02 -22.28
C LEU A 399 44.30 -17.19 -20.77
N ALA A 400 43.81 -18.37 -20.38
CA ALA A 400 44.31 -19.26 -19.32
C ALA A 400 43.19 -19.88 -18.47
N THR A 401 42.85 -21.11 -18.87
CA THR A 401 42.16 -22.14 -18.10
C THR A 401 43.04 -22.68 -16.97
N LEU A 402 42.53 -22.78 -15.74
CA LEU A 402 42.97 -23.76 -14.74
C LEU A 402 41.77 -24.24 -13.89
N PRO A 403 41.69 -25.53 -13.54
CA PRO A 403 40.55 -26.14 -12.85
C PRO A 403 40.70 -26.12 -11.32
N ILE A 404 39.58 -26.06 -10.60
CA ILE A 404 39.50 -26.30 -9.16
C ILE A 404 38.86 -27.69 -8.95
N PRO A 405 39.46 -28.57 -8.11
CA PRO A 405 38.97 -29.93 -7.90
C PRO A 405 37.86 -30.00 -6.85
N TYR A 406 37.00 -31.02 -7.00
CA TYR A 406 36.08 -31.51 -5.99
C TYR A 406 36.84 -32.06 -4.77
N GLY A 407 36.34 -31.72 -3.59
CA GLY A 407 36.65 -32.31 -2.29
C GLY A 407 35.49 -32.05 -1.34
#